data_AF-A0A3A9S9D1-F1
#
_entry.id   AF-A0A3A9S9D1-F1
#
_cell.length_a   1.000
_cell.length_b   1.000
_cell.length_c   1.000
_cell.angle_alpha   90.00
_cell.angle_beta   90.00
_cell.angle_gamma   90.00
#
_symmetry.space_group_name_H-M   'P 1'
#
loop_
_entity.id
_entity.type
_entity.pdbx_description
1 polymer ?
#
loop_
_entity_poly.entity_id
_entity_poly.type
_entity_poly.pdbx_seq_one_letter_code
_entity_poly.pdbx_strand_id
1 'polypeptide(L)'
;MNICKKLGSLAVILTVSTVSLFGCSSADRTAAEETVTAFLDIVKSGTSENIEQYASEEVTSGEFVKTFDNEFLIKQLKDGFETEEIDAETSAKVDEFFGTISGMVSGYEISKVTVDKKGKATAIVKINTAFPVNIFGSDETTQKIREAAEAYHAEHDEEIKQLYKDLGDEEADKQLYNKRVQIAMDTYAQIISEATPETYAMVLSLEKNAETDSWYVTSVESFDSSVNGKTETATDTATTAESN
;
A
#
# COMPACT_ATOMS: atom_id res chain seq x y z
N MET A 1 -21.68 -56.74 -6.35
CA MET A 1 -21.59 -56.75 -4.88
C MET A 1 -20.12 -56.71 -4.50
N ASN A 2 -19.72 -55.69 -3.71
CA ASN A 2 -18.43 -55.49 -3.01
C ASN A 2 -17.22 -55.11 -3.89
N ILE A 3 -16.84 -53.82 -4.09
CA ILE A 3 -16.43 -52.71 -3.19
C ILE A 3 -14.92 -52.74 -2.83
N CYS A 4 -14.28 -51.58 -3.02
CA CYS A 4 -12.95 -51.09 -2.59
C CYS A 4 -11.84 -51.08 -3.65
N LYS A 5 -11.04 -50.03 -3.87
CA LYS A 5 -10.98 -48.63 -3.39
C LYS A 5 -9.93 -47.91 -4.28
N LYS A 6 -10.13 -46.60 -4.54
CA LYS A 6 -9.17 -45.69 -5.17
C LYS A 6 -7.91 -45.48 -4.31
N LEU A 7 -6.73 -45.49 -4.93
CA LEU A 7 -5.48 -44.78 -4.57
C LEU A 7 -4.74 -44.60 -5.92
N GLY A 8 -4.40 -43.42 -6.43
CA GLY A 8 -3.80 -42.27 -5.76
C GLY A 8 -2.29 -42.41 -5.77
N SER A 9 -1.64 -42.24 -6.93
CA SER A 9 -0.18 -42.28 -7.09
C SER A 9 0.28 -40.99 -7.78
N LEU A 10 0.41 -39.93 -6.98
CA LEU A 10 1.12 -38.71 -7.33
C LEU A 10 2.62 -39.07 -7.41
N ALA A 11 3.18 -39.11 -8.62
CA ALA A 11 4.60 -39.34 -8.80
C ALA A 11 5.38 -38.08 -8.40
N VAL A 12 5.90 -38.07 -7.17
CA VAL A 12 6.95 -37.15 -6.73
C VAL A 12 8.23 -37.53 -7.49
N ILE A 13 8.55 -36.79 -8.55
CA ILE A 13 9.85 -36.87 -9.20
C ILE A 13 10.78 -35.90 -8.46
N LEU A 14 11.43 -36.43 -7.43
CA LEU A 14 12.64 -35.87 -6.81
C LEU A 14 13.82 -36.10 -7.76
N THR A 15 14.05 -35.18 -8.70
CA THR A 15 15.33 -35.12 -9.42
C THR A 15 16.29 -34.21 -8.67
N VAL A 16 16.95 -34.78 -7.66
CA VAL A 16 18.20 -34.26 -7.10
C VAL A 16 19.27 -34.40 -8.19
N SER A 17 19.53 -33.32 -8.91
CA SER A 17 20.67 -33.25 -9.83
C SER A 17 21.74 -32.38 -9.18
N THR A 18 22.76 -33.06 -8.64
CA THR A 18 24.03 -32.50 -8.22
C THR A 18 24.65 -31.66 -9.35
N VAL A 19 24.75 -30.35 -9.16
CA VAL A 19 25.60 -29.48 -9.99
C VAL A 19 26.68 -28.86 -9.12
N SER A 20 27.90 -29.16 -9.53
CA SER A 20 29.21 -28.78 -9.01
C SER A 20 29.46 -27.26 -8.91
N LEU A 21 29.64 -26.77 -7.68
CA LEU A 21 30.86 -26.12 -7.14
C LEU A 21 31.62 -25.01 -7.91
N PHE A 22 30.99 -24.27 -8.83
CA PHE A 22 31.43 -22.89 -9.21
C PHE A 22 30.28 -21.89 -9.48
N GLY A 23 29.02 -22.24 -9.14
CA GLY A 23 27.81 -21.48 -9.55
C GLY A 23 26.86 -21.00 -8.43
N CYS A 24 27.26 -21.03 -7.15
CA CYS A 24 26.38 -20.66 -6.03
C CYS A 24 25.88 -19.21 -6.15
N SER A 25 26.76 -18.25 -6.49
CA SER A 25 26.39 -16.83 -6.58
C SER A 25 25.39 -16.48 -7.68
N SER A 26 25.38 -17.20 -8.81
CA SER A 26 24.42 -16.95 -9.89
C SER A 26 23.06 -17.54 -9.56
N ALA A 27 23.01 -18.73 -8.97
CA ALA A 27 21.76 -19.35 -8.53
C ALA A 27 21.14 -18.57 -7.36
N ASP A 28 21.95 -18.18 -6.38
CA ASP A 28 21.52 -17.36 -5.24
C ASP A 28 21.02 -15.98 -5.70
N ARG A 29 21.68 -15.36 -6.69
CA ARG A 29 21.21 -14.09 -7.26
C ARG A 29 19.86 -14.26 -7.98
N THR A 30 19.70 -15.31 -8.78
CA THR A 30 18.42 -15.59 -9.45
C THR A 30 17.31 -15.85 -8.44
N ALA A 31 17.57 -16.65 -7.40
CA ALA A 31 16.59 -16.90 -6.34
C ALA A 31 16.23 -15.62 -5.56
N ALA A 32 17.22 -14.76 -5.26
CA ALA A 32 16.96 -13.47 -4.64
C ALA A 32 16.12 -12.54 -5.55
N GLU A 33 16.38 -12.54 -6.86
CA GLU A 33 15.60 -11.76 -7.84
C GLU A 33 14.15 -12.26 -7.95
N GLU A 34 13.94 -13.58 -7.93
CA GLU A 34 12.61 -14.19 -7.88
C GLU A 34 11.85 -13.81 -6.60
N THR A 35 12.50 -13.85 -5.42
CA THR A 35 11.92 -13.38 -4.16
C THR A 35 11.53 -11.91 -4.23
N VAL A 36 12.40 -11.03 -4.76
CA VAL A 36 12.09 -9.61 -4.91
C VAL A 36 10.90 -9.42 -5.84
N THR A 37 10.84 -10.16 -6.95
CA THR A 37 9.72 -10.10 -7.90
C THR A 37 8.41 -10.48 -7.22
N ALA A 38 8.38 -11.61 -6.50
CA ALA A 38 7.17 -12.06 -5.79
C ALA A 38 6.73 -11.05 -4.71
N PHE A 39 7.67 -10.51 -3.94
CA PHE A 39 7.38 -9.46 -2.96
C PHE A 39 6.77 -8.21 -3.61
N LEU A 40 7.36 -7.72 -4.71
CA LEU A 40 6.87 -6.54 -5.43
C LEU A 40 5.56 -6.79 -6.18
N ASP A 41 5.29 -8.01 -6.64
CA ASP A 41 4.00 -8.38 -7.23
C ASP A 41 2.87 -8.30 -6.19
N ILE A 42 3.13 -8.72 -4.95
CA ILE A 42 2.18 -8.59 -3.84
C ILE A 42 1.96 -7.11 -3.51
N VAL A 43 3.03 -6.33 -3.32
CA VAL A 43 2.93 -4.87 -3.11
C VAL A 43 2.15 -4.17 -4.22
N LYS A 44 2.41 -4.55 -5.48
CA LYS A 44 1.71 -3.99 -6.65
C LYS A 44 0.23 -4.35 -6.66
N SER A 45 -0.13 -5.55 -6.21
CA SER A 45 -1.54 -5.98 -6.14
C SER A 45 -2.34 -5.22 -5.07
N GLY A 46 -1.65 -4.51 -4.18
CA GLY A 46 -2.25 -3.69 -3.12
C GLY A 46 -2.85 -4.52 -1.99
N THR A 47 -2.39 -5.75 -1.80
CA THR A 47 -2.74 -6.64 -0.70
C THR A 47 -1.47 -7.13 -0.01
N SER A 48 -1.57 -7.50 1.26
CA SER A 48 -0.51 -8.14 2.04
C SER A 48 -0.66 -9.67 2.12
N GLU A 49 -1.56 -10.27 1.35
CA GLU A 49 -1.79 -11.72 1.35
C GLU A 49 -0.52 -12.48 0.93
N ASN A 50 -0.05 -13.40 1.78
CA ASN A 50 1.16 -14.22 1.58
C ASN A 50 2.48 -13.45 1.55
N ILE A 51 2.50 -12.15 1.91
CA ILE A 51 3.72 -11.34 1.87
C ILE A 51 4.78 -11.86 2.86
N GLU A 52 4.36 -12.51 3.95
CA GLU A 52 5.22 -13.15 4.96
C GLU A 52 6.05 -14.33 4.42
N GLN A 53 5.72 -14.86 3.24
CA GLN A 53 6.53 -15.88 2.59
C GLN A 53 7.80 -15.31 1.96
N TYR A 54 7.80 -14.00 1.69
CA TYR A 54 8.87 -13.31 0.96
C TYR A 54 9.53 -12.20 1.77
N ALA A 55 9.05 -11.91 2.98
CA ALA A 55 9.55 -10.82 3.80
C ALA A 55 9.49 -11.15 5.31
N SER A 56 10.38 -10.52 6.08
CA SER A 56 10.40 -10.60 7.54
C SER A 56 9.19 -9.89 8.15
N GLU A 57 8.84 -10.25 9.39
CA GLU A 57 7.75 -9.61 10.14
C GLU A 57 7.92 -8.08 10.27
N GLU A 58 9.17 -7.62 10.41
CA GLU A 58 9.50 -6.19 10.44
C GLU A 58 9.09 -5.48 9.13
N VAL A 59 9.29 -6.13 7.99
CA VAL A 59 8.90 -5.57 6.69
C VAL A 59 7.40 -5.69 6.47
N THR A 60 6.80 -6.86 6.77
CA THR A 60 5.37 -7.09 6.52
C THR A 60 4.46 -6.21 7.39
N SER A 61 4.89 -5.90 8.61
CA SER A 61 4.18 -4.99 9.53
C SER A 61 4.63 -3.53 9.44
N GLY A 62 5.66 -3.26 8.65
CA GLY A 62 6.28 -1.94 8.49
C GLY A 62 5.42 -0.94 7.72
N GLU A 63 5.81 0.34 7.80
CA GLU A 63 5.11 1.43 7.12
C GLU A 63 5.10 1.24 5.60
N PHE A 64 6.19 0.75 5.01
CA PHE A 64 6.29 0.53 3.57
C PHE A 64 5.12 -0.33 3.03
N VAL A 65 4.87 -1.51 3.62
CA VAL A 65 3.77 -2.38 3.15
C VAL A 65 2.43 -1.73 3.38
N LYS A 66 2.22 -1.10 4.55
CA LYS A 66 0.98 -0.38 4.89
C LYS A 66 0.67 0.75 3.92
N THR A 67 1.68 1.48 3.45
CA THR A 67 1.51 2.56 2.46
C THR A 67 0.92 2.05 1.16
N PHE A 68 1.16 0.79 0.78
CA PHE A 68 0.65 0.20 -0.45
C PHE A 68 -0.48 -0.83 -0.24
N ASP A 69 -0.90 -1.07 1.00
CA ASP A 69 -1.98 -2.01 1.32
C ASP A 69 -3.34 -1.29 1.25
N ASN A 70 -4.17 -1.72 0.30
CA ASN A 70 -5.48 -1.13 0.05
C ASN A 70 -6.40 -1.26 1.26
N GLU A 71 -6.40 -2.41 1.94
CA GLU A 71 -7.28 -2.63 3.09
C GLU A 71 -6.87 -1.71 4.26
N PHE A 72 -5.56 -1.54 4.47
CA PHE A 72 -5.05 -0.61 5.47
C PHE A 72 -5.44 0.84 5.16
N LEU A 73 -5.22 1.31 3.94
CA LEU A 73 -5.56 2.67 3.52
C LEU A 73 -7.08 2.93 3.59
N ILE A 74 -7.88 1.99 3.09
CA ILE A 74 -9.35 2.05 3.16
C ILE A 74 -9.80 2.10 4.61
N LYS A 75 -9.22 1.26 5.48
CA LYS A 75 -9.55 1.27 6.90
C LYS A 75 -9.19 2.61 7.55
N GLN A 76 -8.00 3.15 7.29
CA GLN A 76 -7.57 4.45 7.82
C GLN A 76 -8.54 5.57 7.43
N LEU A 77 -9.04 5.55 6.19
CA LEU A 77 -10.05 6.50 5.74
C LEU A 77 -11.41 6.28 6.39
N LYS A 78 -11.86 5.02 6.48
CA LYS A 78 -13.13 4.66 7.16
C LYS A 78 -13.13 5.04 8.63
N ASP A 79 -12.00 4.91 9.31
CA ASP A 79 -11.86 5.29 10.72
C ASP A 79 -11.99 6.82 10.91
N GLY A 80 -11.89 7.61 9.84
CA GLY A 80 -12.08 9.06 9.85
C GLY A 80 -13.54 9.53 9.81
N PHE A 81 -14.51 8.64 9.61
CA PHE A 81 -15.93 9.00 9.60
C PHE A 81 -16.82 7.87 10.13
N GLU A 82 -17.95 8.25 10.70
CA GLU A 82 -18.96 7.33 11.22
C GLU A 82 -19.72 6.67 10.05
N THR A 83 -19.29 5.47 9.68
CA THR A 83 -19.82 4.71 8.53
C THR A 83 -21.26 4.24 8.71
N GLU A 84 -21.75 4.14 9.96
CA GLU A 84 -23.14 3.77 10.25
C GLU A 84 -24.12 4.94 10.04
N GLU A 85 -23.60 6.17 9.94
CA GLU A 85 -24.40 7.39 9.81
C GLU A 85 -24.56 7.87 8.36
N ILE A 86 -23.83 7.28 7.41
CA ILE A 86 -23.92 7.65 6.00
C ILE A 86 -25.03 6.89 5.28
N ASP A 87 -25.67 7.57 4.32
CA ASP A 87 -26.70 7.01 3.46
C ASP A 87 -26.11 6.19 2.30
N ALA A 88 -26.99 5.53 1.53
CA ALA A 88 -26.59 4.65 0.44
C ALA A 88 -25.88 5.39 -0.72
N GLU A 89 -26.23 6.65 -0.96
CA GLU A 89 -25.60 7.47 -2.01
C GLU A 89 -24.16 7.81 -1.61
N THR A 90 -23.98 8.26 -0.37
CA THR A 90 -22.68 8.61 0.21
C THR A 90 -21.81 7.36 0.34
N SER A 91 -22.38 6.23 0.77
CA SER A 91 -21.68 4.94 0.79
C SER A 91 -21.19 4.53 -0.59
N ALA A 92 -22.03 4.65 -1.62
CA ALA A 92 -21.61 4.30 -2.99
C ALA A 92 -20.45 5.17 -3.49
N LYS A 93 -20.44 6.45 -3.11
CA LYS A 93 -19.37 7.39 -3.46
C LYS A 93 -18.06 7.10 -2.72
N VAL A 94 -18.16 6.73 -1.45
CA VAL A 94 -17.03 6.23 -0.65
C VAL A 94 -16.46 4.95 -1.28
N ASP A 95 -17.31 4.01 -1.70
CA ASP A 95 -16.88 2.77 -2.35
C ASP A 95 -16.21 3.03 -3.72
N GLU A 96 -16.74 3.96 -4.51
CA GLU A 96 -16.12 4.40 -5.77
C GLU A 96 -14.72 4.98 -5.54
N PHE A 97 -14.58 5.81 -4.50
CA PHE A 97 -13.28 6.35 -4.11
C PHE A 97 -12.29 5.26 -3.72
N PHE A 98 -12.70 4.28 -2.91
CA PHE A 98 -11.85 3.14 -2.53
C PHE A 98 -11.43 2.28 -3.72
N GLY A 99 -12.26 2.18 -4.75
CA GLY A 99 -11.89 1.56 -6.03
C GLY A 99 -10.70 2.25 -6.70
N THR A 100 -10.56 3.57 -6.53
CA THR A 100 -9.44 4.35 -7.07
C THR A 100 -8.13 4.07 -6.33
N ILE A 101 -8.19 3.85 -5.01
CA ILE A 101 -7.03 3.48 -4.18
C ILE A 101 -6.42 2.16 -4.65
N SER A 102 -7.26 1.21 -5.05
CA SER A 102 -6.85 -0.14 -5.41
C SER A 102 -5.94 -0.24 -6.65
N GLY A 103 -5.73 0.87 -7.36
CA GLY A 103 -4.83 0.99 -8.51
C GLY A 103 -3.62 1.88 -8.27
N MET A 104 -3.27 2.21 -7.02
CA MET A 104 -2.20 3.15 -6.71
C MET A 104 -0.86 2.73 -7.30
N VAL A 105 -0.43 1.47 -7.15
CA VAL A 105 0.83 0.98 -7.72
C VAL A 105 0.62 0.54 -9.17
N SER A 106 1.10 1.36 -10.10
CA SER A 106 0.99 1.10 -11.55
C SER A 106 2.00 0.07 -12.06
N GLY A 107 3.15 -0.06 -11.38
CA GLY A 107 4.20 -1.01 -11.75
C GLY A 107 5.48 -0.81 -10.95
N TYR A 108 6.48 -1.64 -11.23
CA TYR A 108 7.80 -1.56 -10.62
C TYR A 108 8.91 -1.96 -11.59
N GLU A 109 10.15 -1.58 -11.27
CA GLU A 109 11.37 -1.94 -11.99
C GLU A 109 12.39 -2.49 -10.98
N ILE A 110 12.98 -3.66 -11.26
CA ILE A 110 14.14 -4.17 -10.52
C ILE A 110 15.38 -3.78 -11.33
N SER A 111 16.10 -2.73 -10.90
CA SER A 111 17.25 -2.23 -11.65
C SER A 111 18.50 -3.11 -11.44
N LYS A 112 18.68 -3.68 -10.25
CA LYS A 112 19.84 -4.51 -9.94
C LYS A 112 19.62 -5.39 -8.72
N VAL A 113 20.09 -6.64 -8.78
CA VAL A 113 20.24 -7.54 -7.62
C VAL A 113 21.70 -7.95 -7.48
N THR A 114 22.25 -7.82 -6.27
CA THR A 114 23.61 -8.25 -5.93
C THR A 114 23.62 -9.14 -4.72
N VAL A 115 24.39 -10.23 -4.75
CA VAL A 115 24.66 -11.10 -3.60
C VAL A 115 26.11 -10.92 -3.19
N ASP A 116 26.34 -10.65 -1.91
CA ASP A 116 27.68 -10.49 -1.35
C ASP A 116 28.30 -11.84 -0.95
N LYS A 117 29.57 -11.81 -0.54
CA LYS A 117 30.29 -13.02 -0.12
C LYS A 117 29.83 -13.59 1.23
N LYS A 118 29.02 -12.84 1.98
CA LYS A 118 28.45 -13.24 3.28
C LYS A 118 27.06 -13.87 3.12
N GLY A 119 26.56 -13.99 1.88
CA GLY A 119 25.24 -14.54 1.61
C GLY A 119 24.10 -13.55 1.89
N LYS A 120 24.38 -12.24 1.89
CA LYS A 120 23.35 -11.20 1.90
C LYS A 120 23.11 -10.69 0.49
N ALA A 121 21.86 -10.36 0.17
CA ALA A 121 21.53 -9.76 -1.11
C ALA A 121 20.94 -8.36 -0.95
N THR A 122 21.10 -7.55 -1.98
CA THR A 122 20.57 -6.20 -2.06
C THR A 122 19.93 -6.02 -3.42
N ALA A 123 18.72 -5.46 -3.46
CA ALA A 123 18.02 -5.12 -4.68
C ALA A 123 17.71 -3.62 -4.72
N ILE A 124 18.04 -2.98 -5.84
CA ILE A 124 17.62 -1.60 -6.12
C ILE A 124 16.37 -1.68 -6.97
N VAL A 125 15.28 -1.11 -6.46
CA VAL A 125 13.96 -1.20 -7.08
C VAL A 125 13.37 0.19 -7.23
N LYS A 126 12.44 0.34 -8.18
CA LYS A 126 11.62 1.53 -8.32
C LYS A 126 10.16 1.11 -8.34
N ILE A 127 9.32 1.81 -7.59
CA ILE A 127 7.87 1.64 -7.61
C ILE A 127 7.26 2.88 -8.26
N ASN A 128 6.39 2.66 -9.25
CA ASN A 128 5.66 3.71 -9.95
C ASN A 128 4.24 3.76 -9.42
N THR A 129 3.81 4.91 -8.93
CA THR A 129 2.44 5.14 -8.47
C THR A 129 1.68 6.01 -9.45
N ALA A 130 0.37 5.78 -9.56
CA ALA A 130 -0.52 6.61 -10.37
C ALA A 130 -0.68 8.02 -9.79
N PHE A 131 -0.50 8.17 -8.48
CA PHE A 131 -0.56 9.41 -7.72
C PHE A 131 0.37 9.33 -6.50
N PRO A 132 0.78 10.47 -5.89
CA PRO A 132 1.65 10.49 -4.71
C PRO A 132 1.07 9.75 -3.50
N VAL A 133 1.93 9.04 -2.75
CA VAL A 133 1.50 8.24 -1.59
C VAL A 133 1.08 9.07 -0.38
N ASN A 134 1.46 10.35 -0.35
CA ASN A 134 1.20 11.28 0.75
C ASN A 134 -0.09 12.11 0.57
N ILE A 135 -0.98 11.73 -0.34
CA ILE A 135 -2.28 12.41 -0.51
C ILE A 135 -3.16 12.22 0.72
N PHE A 136 -3.14 11.04 1.34
CA PHE A 136 -3.98 10.71 2.48
C PHE A 136 -3.45 11.35 3.76
N GLY A 137 -4.28 12.18 4.41
CA GLY A 137 -3.95 12.79 5.70
C GLY A 137 -2.87 13.87 5.68
N SER A 138 -2.42 14.33 4.50
CA SER A 138 -1.52 15.50 4.44
C SER A 138 -2.25 16.78 4.79
N ASP A 139 -1.50 17.74 5.34
CA ASP A 139 -2.01 19.06 5.70
C ASP A 139 -2.61 19.79 4.50
N GLU A 140 -1.99 19.64 3.32
CA GLU A 140 -2.49 20.24 2.08
C GLU A 140 -3.85 19.67 1.68
N THR A 141 -3.99 18.34 1.65
CA THR A 141 -5.27 17.69 1.33
C THR A 141 -6.34 18.06 2.36
N THR A 142 -5.99 18.02 3.64
CA THR A 142 -6.89 18.39 4.74
C THR A 142 -7.34 19.85 4.62
N GLN A 143 -6.46 20.75 4.22
CA GLN A 143 -6.79 22.14 3.95
C GLN A 143 -7.75 22.26 2.76
N LYS A 144 -7.50 21.59 1.63
CA LYS A 144 -8.39 21.61 0.47
C LYS A 144 -9.79 21.11 0.79
N ILE A 145 -9.90 20.03 1.57
CA ILE A 145 -11.20 19.51 2.03
C ILE A 145 -11.93 20.55 2.88
N ARG A 146 -11.22 21.22 3.79
CA ARG A 146 -11.79 22.28 4.62
C ARG A 146 -12.28 23.47 3.78
N GLU A 147 -11.46 23.93 2.85
CA GLU A 147 -11.80 25.03 1.94
C GLU A 147 -13.04 24.68 1.09
N ALA A 148 -13.13 23.44 0.58
CA ALA A 148 -14.30 22.97 -0.16
C ALA A 148 -15.56 22.92 0.72
N ALA A 149 -15.45 22.45 1.97
CA ALA A 149 -16.56 22.42 2.90
C ALA A 149 -17.03 23.82 3.33
N GLU A 150 -16.11 24.77 3.52
CA GLU A 150 -16.41 26.17 3.82
C GLU A 150 -17.07 26.87 2.63
N ALA A 151 -16.57 26.64 1.41
CA ALA A 151 -17.17 27.16 0.18
C ALA A 151 -18.61 26.66 0.02
N TYR A 152 -18.85 25.36 0.25
CA TYR A 152 -20.21 24.80 0.22
C TYR A 152 -21.15 25.50 1.21
N HIS A 153 -20.72 25.69 2.47
CA HIS A 153 -21.56 26.39 3.45
C HIS A 153 -21.84 27.85 3.05
N ALA A 154 -20.84 28.55 2.49
CA ALA A 154 -21.01 29.94 2.07
C ALA A 154 -21.96 30.07 0.86
N GLU A 155 -21.89 29.14 -0.10
CA GLU A 155 -22.71 29.14 -1.30
C GLU A 155 -24.15 28.67 -1.04
N HIS A 156 -24.35 27.79 -0.05
CA HIS A 156 -25.64 27.15 0.25
C HIS A 156 -26.26 27.60 1.59
N ASP A 157 -25.79 28.68 2.21
CA ASP A 157 -26.24 29.13 3.56
C ASP A 157 -27.78 29.23 3.70
N GLU A 158 -28.47 29.80 2.73
CA GLU A 158 -29.94 29.90 2.76
C GLU A 158 -30.65 28.55 2.59
N GLU A 159 -30.09 27.64 1.79
CA GLU A 159 -30.61 26.27 1.64
C GLU A 159 -30.43 25.48 2.95
N ILE A 160 -29.27 25.63 3.60
CA ILE A 160 -28.97 25.01 4.89
C ILE A 160 -29.92 25.52 5.97
N LYS A 161 -30.12 26.85 6.09
CA LYS A 161 -31.09 27.43 7.02
C LYS A 161 -32.51 26.92 6.78
N GLN A 162 -32.88 26.71 5.52
CA GLN A 162 -34.19 26.18 5.16
C GLN A 162 -34.31 24.70 5.53
N LEU A 163 -33.25 23.91 5.35
CA LEU A 163 -33.17 22.52 5.78
C LEU A 163 -33.49 22.34 7.27
N TYR A 164 -32.86 23.15 8.13
CA TYR A 164 -33.12 23.13 9.59
C TYR A 164 -34.57 23.49 9.94
N LYS A 165 -35.20 24.41 9.18
CA LYS A 165 -36.61 24.78 9.41
C LYS A 165 -37.58 23.67 9.01
N ASP A 166 -37.28 22.98 7.91
CA ASP A 166 -38.20 22.01 7.30
C ASP A 166 -38.09 20.62 7.94
N LEU A 167 -36.88 20.20 8.31
CA LEU A 167 -36.59 18.85 8.79
C LEU A 167 -36.29 18.78 10.29
N GLY A 168 -35.94 19.92 10.91
CA GLY A 168 -35.42 19.99 12.28
C GLY A 168 -33.94 19.62 12.37
N ASP A 169 -33.35 19.87 13.54
CA ASP A 169 -31.90 19.85 13.74
C ASP A 169 -31.26 18.48 13.43
N GLU A 170 -31.81 17.39 13.95
CA GLU A 170 -31.24 16.04 13.82
C GLU A 170 -31.13 15.57 12.36
N GLU A 171 -32.23 15.68 11.60
CA GLU A 171 -32.25 15.22 10.21
C GLU A 171 -31.47 16.17 9.29
N ALA A 172 -31.46 17.48 9.59
CA ALA A 172 -30.62 18.44 8.89
C ALA A 172 -29.12 18.15 9.10
N ASP A 173 -28.70 17.90 10.34
CA ASP A 173 -27.32 17.54 10.69
C ASP A 173 -26.88 16.26 9.96
N LYS A 174 -27.75 15.25 9.90
CA LYS A 174 -27.47 14.00 9.18
C LYS A 174 -27.23 14.22 7.68
N GLN A 175 -28.05 15.04 7.03
CA GLN A 175 -27.86 15.35 5.60
C GLN A 175 -26.60 16.18 5.35
N LEU A 176 -26.31 17.14 6.23
CA LEU A 176 -25.08 17.94 6.14
C LEU A 176 -23.84 17.09 6.39
N TYR A 177 -23.90 16.13 7.31
CA TYR A 177 -22.85 15.16 7.54
C TYR A 177 -22.56 14.33 6.28
N ASN A 178 -23.60 13.76 5.66
CA ASN A 178 -23.47 13.04 4.38
C ASN A 178 -22.85 13.93 3.30
N LYS A 179 -23.27 15.19 3.19
CA LYS A 179 -22.68 16.14 2.24
C LYS A 179 -21.20 16.44 2.52
N ARG A 180 -20.78 16.58 3.77
CA ARG A 180 -19.36 16.76 4.14
C ARG A 180 -18.52 15.56 3.74
N VAL A 181 -19.01 14.34 3.96
CA VAL A 181 -18.33 13.12 3.51
C VAL A 181 -18.22 13.09 1.98
N GLN A 182 -19.30 13.41 1.27
CA GLN A 182 -19.28 13.49 -0.20
C GLN A 182 -18.26 14.53 -0.71
N ILE A 183 -18.21 15.71 -0.11
CA ILE A 183 -17.24 16.77 -0.46
C ILE A 183 -15.80 16.29 -0.23
N ALA A 184 -15.55 15.58 0.88
CA ALA A 184 -14.23 15.03 1.14
C ALA A 184 -13.82 14.00 0.06
N MET A 185 -14.72 13.08 -0.30
CA MET A 185 -14.46 12.10 -1.36
C MET A 185 -14.25 12.76 -2.73
N ASP A 186 -15.07 13.77 -3.08
CA ASP A 186 -14.89 14.55 -4.31
C ASP A 186 -13.53 15.25 -4.36
N THR A 187 -13.14 15.86 -3.24
CA THR A 187 -11.87 16.59 -3.14
C THR A 187 -10.70 15.63 -3.31
N TYR A 188 -10.74 14.45 -2.66
CA TYR A 188 -9.71 13.43 -2.87
C TYR A 188 -9.68 12.95 -4.32
N ALA A 189 -10.83 12.65 -4.93
CA ALA A 189 -10.91 12.21 -6.31
C ALA A 189 -10.34 13.27 -7.27
N GLN A 190 -10.62 14.55 -7.02
CA GLN A 190 -10.05 15.66 -7.78
C GLN A 190 -8.53 15.70 -7.62
N ILE A 191 -8.00 15.68 -6.39
CA ILE A 191 -6.56 15.69 -6.12
C ILE A 191 -5.87 14.53 -6.85
N ILE A 192 -6.43 13.32 -6.78
CA ILE A 192 -5.87 12.14 -7.48
C ILE A 192 -5.92 12.35 -9.00
N SER A 193 -7.01 12.88 -9.55
CA SER A 193 -7.16 13.08 -10.99
C SER A 193 -6.21 14.14 -11.57
N GLU A 194 -5.84 15.12 -10.76
CA GLU A 194 -4.90 16.20 -11.11
C GLU A 194 -3.45 15.85 -10.77
N ALA A 195 -3.24 14.80 -9.98
CA ALA A 195 -1.91 14.38 -9.55
C ALA A 195 -1.06 13.86 -10.72
N THR A 196 0.24 14.06 -10.61
CA THR A 196 1.22 13.48 -11.53
C THR A 196 1.71 12.14 -10.95
N PRO A 197 1.87 11.09 -11.78
CA PRO A 197 2.51 9.85 -11.35
C PRO A 197 3.89 10.09 -10.73
N GLU A 198 4.23 9.34 -9.69
CA GLU A 198 5.53 9.42 -9.02
C GLU A 198 6.28 8.09 -9.09
N THR A 199 7.61 8.17 -9.01
CA THR A 199 8.49 7.00 -8.94
C THR A 199 9.34 7.08 -7.69
N TYR A 200 9.21 6.08 -6.83
CA TYR A 200 9.99 5.95 -5.60
C TYR A 200 11.07 4.90 -5.78
N ALA A 201 12.34 5.32 -5.66
CA ALA A 201 13.45 4.40 -5.66
C ALA A 201 13.72 3.91 -4.24
N MET A 202 14.04 2.62 -4.12
CA MET A 202 14.28 1.97 -2.83
C MET A 202 15.36 0.91 -2.92
N VAL A 203 15.88 0.55 -1.76
CA VAL A 203 16.79 -0.57 -1.58
C VAL A 203 16.14 -1.60 -0.68
N LEU A 204 16.06 -2.84 -1.18
CA LEU A 204 15.62 -4.00 -0.42
C LEU A 204 16.86 -4.77 0.02
N SER A 205 16.95 -5.07 1.31
CA SER A 205 17.95 -6.02 1.83
C SER A 205 17.31 -7.39 1.96
N LEU A 206 18.03 -8.44 1.56
CA LEU A 206 17.56 -9.82 1.65
C LEU A 206 18.58 -10.70 2.36
N GLU A 207 18.06 -11.67 3.10
CA GLU A 207 18.82 -12.72 3.73
C GLU A 207 18.30 -14.10 3.31
N LYS A 208 19.18 -15.09 3.39
CA LYS A 208 18.83 -16.48 3.14
C LYS A 208 18.50 -17.17 4.45
N ASN A 209 17.32 -17.76 4.53
CA ASN A 209 16.92 -18.59 5.67
C ASN A 209 17.76 -19.86 5.65
N ALA A 210 18.52 -20.09 6.72
CA ALA A 210 19.45 -21.22 6.82
C ALA A 210 18.74 -22.58 6.94
N GLU A 211 17.48 -22.61 7.38
CA GLU A 211 16.71 -23.83 7.59
C GLU A 211 15.95 -24.27 6.33
N THR A 212 15.43 -23.31 5.57
CA THR A 212 14.59 -23.57 4.38
C THR A 212 15.32 -23.34 3.05
N ASP A 213 16.53 -22.79 3.08
CA ASP A 213 17.31 -22.35 1.91
C ASP A 213 16.58 -21.32 1.03
N SER A 214 15.58 -20.61 1.57
CA SER A 214 14.78 -19.59 0.87
C SER A 214 15.27 -18.17 1.16
N TRP A 215 15.13 -17.28 0.18
CA TRP A 215 15.42 -15.86 0.33
C TRP A 215 14.19 -15.08 0.80
N TYR A 216 14.40 -14.06 1.62
CA TYR A 216 13.35 -13.16 2.08
C TYR A 216 13.88 -11.73 2.29
N VAL A 217 13.02 -10.74 2.10
CA VAL A 217 13.29 -9.32 2.34
C VAL A 217 13.32 -9.06 3.84
N THR A 218 14.35 -8.37 4.31
CA THR A 218 14.59 -8.10 5.74
C THR A 218 14.50 -6.62 6.07
N SER A 219 14.76 -5.74 5.11
CA SER A 219 14.59 -4.30 5.29
C SER A 219 14.26 -3.61 3.96
N VAL A 220 13.61 -2.46 4.08
CA VAL A 220 13.31 -1.54 2.98
C VAL A 220 13.84 -0.16 3.36
N GLU A 221 14.69 0.41 2.51
CA GLU A 221 15.27 1.75 2.70
C GLU A 221 14.92 2.64 1.51
N SER A 222 14.61 3.91 1.76
CA SER A 222 14.43 4.89 0.69
C SER A 222 15.76 5.14 -0.02
N PHE A 223 15.72 5.27 -1.35
CA PHE A 223 16.91 5.50 -2.15
C PHE A 223 16.89 6.90 -2.74
N ASP A 224 17.69 7.82 -2.18
CA ASP A 224 17.91 9.12 -2.79
C ASP A 224 18.96 9.01 -3.91
N SER A 225 18.48 9.03 -5.16
CA SER A 225 19.33 9.02 -6.35
C SER A 225 20.13 10.33 -6.58
N SER A 226 19.76 11.43 -5.91
CA SER A 226 20.44 12.73 -6.04
C SER A 226 21.80 12.77 -5.33
N VAL A 227 22.05 11.84 -4.40
CA VAL A 227 23.27 11.74 -3.60
C VAL A 227 24.08 10.49 -3.97
N ASN A 228 24.35 10.30 -5.27
CA ASN A 228 25.42 9.44 -5.75
C ASN A 228 25.42 8.00 -5.18
N GLY A 229 24.25 7.38 -5.02
CA GLY A 229 24.10 5.99 -4.59
C GLY A 229 24.28 5.72 -3.10
N LYS A 230 24.04 6.72 -2.24
CA LYS A 230 23.89 6.47 -0.79
C LYS A 230 22.44 6.10 -0.48
N THR A 231 22.26 4.99 0.24
CA THR A 231 21.00 4.68 0.92
C THR A 231 20.86 5.60 2.11
N GLU A 232 19.72 6.24 2.24
CA GLU A 232 19.29 6.83 3.51
C GLU A 232 18.31 5.83 4.11
N THR A 233 18.52 5.48 5.39
CA THR A 233 17.55 4.68 6.12
C THR A 233 16.21 5.40 6.03
N ALA A 234 15.12 4.68 5.77
CA ALA A 234 13.78 5.29 5.77
C ALA A 234 13.63 6.08 7.06
N THR A 235 13.61 7.41 6.95
CA THR A 235 13.48 8.29 8.10
C THR A 235 12.11 8.00 8.68
N ASP A 236 12.04 7.52 9.92
CA ASP A 236 10.80 7.49 10.69
C ASP A 236 10.09 8.83 10.47
N THR A 237 8.92 8.78 9.85
CA THR A 237 8.12 9.99 9.62
C THR A 237 7.89 10.59 11.00
N ALA A 238 8.55 11.72 11.25
CA ALA A 238 8.75 12.26 12.58
C ALA A 238 7.44 12.37 13.35
N THR A 239 7.30 11.57 14.41
CA THR A 239 6.34 11.88 15.47
C THR A 239 6.85 13.15 16.14
N THR A 240 6.16 14.27 15.94
CA THR A 240 6.27 15.45 16.79
C THR A 240 5.83 15.05 18.19
N ALA A 241 6.76 14.51 18.98
CA ALA A 241 6.65 14.49 20.42
C ALA A 241 7.03 15.89 20.93
N GLU A 242 6.06 16.82 20.91
CA GLU A 242 6.14 17.99 21.76
C GLU A 242 6.17 17.52 23.21
N SER A 243 7.33 17.72 23.85
CA SER A 243 7.50 17.58 25.29
C SER A 243 7.06 18.89 25.93
N ASN A 244 5.98 18.85 26.72
CA ASN A 244 5.79 19.80 27.82
C ASN A 244 6.60 19.36 29.04
#